data_AF-A0A511V7V5-F1
#
_entry.id   AF-A0A511V7V5-F1
#
_cell.length_a   1.000
_cell.length_b   1.000
_cell.length_c   1.000
_cell.angle_alpha   90.00
_cell.angle_beta   90.00
_cell.angle_gamma   90.00
#
_symmetry.space_group_name_H-M   'P 1'
#
loop_
_entity.id
_entity.type
_entity.pdbx_description
1 polymer ?
#
loop_
_entity_poly.entity_id
_entity_poly.type
_entity_poly.pdbx_seq_one_letter_code
_entity_poly.pdbx_strand_id
1 'polypeptide(L)'
;MPEERKRKHFLIIGQKAAQTRKNNYRPPWNKGKTGIYTEETIQKIRQATLRQFETQSFRKTRIEVVMEEVLNRLNVNYKYSFRLENRQYDFLLPDYKLLIECDGDYWHCNPKFYPQPKRWQLERRKIDKLKNEIAERNGYKIVRFWEDSILHSLSEVENVLASYLSH
;
A
#
# COMPACT_ATOMS: atom_id res chain seq x y z
N MET A 1 25.96 0.87 6.63
CA MET A 1 25.02 1.96 6.25
C MET A 1 23.56 1.51 6.12
N PRO A 2 23.20 0.43 5.39
CA PRO A 2 21.80 -0.06 5.32
C PRO A 2 21.29 -0.67 6.64
N GLU A 3 22.17 -1.36 7.37
CA GLU A 3 21.81 -2.12 8.57
C GLU A 3 21.51 -1.24 9.80
N GLU A 4 22.26 -0.16 9.98
CA GLU A 4 22.02 0.81 11.06
C GLU A 4 20.72 1.61 10.81
N ARG A 5 20.45 2.00 9.56
CA ARG A 5 19.19 2.62 9.14
C ARG A 5 18.01 1.68 9.38
N LYS A 6 18.15 0.41 8.98
CA LYS A 6 17.18 -0.65 9.27
C LYS A 6 16.93 -0.75 10.77
N ARG A 7 17.98 -0.84 11.60
CA ARG A 7 17.84 -0.91 13.07
C ARG A 7 17.11 0.30 13.65
N LYS A 8 17.43 1.52 13.22
CA LYS A 8 16.74 2.75 13.64
C LYS A 8 15.27 2.75 13.21
N HIS A 9 14.98 2.39 11.97
CA HIS A 9 13.62 2.29 11.44
C HIS A 9 12.78 1.22 12.18
N PHE A 10 13.36 0.05 12.45
CA PHE A 10 12.72 -1.00 13.26
C PHE A 10 12.46 -0.57 14.70
N LEU A 11 13.37 0.18 15.31
CA LEU A 11 13.15 0.74 16.64
C LEU A 11 11.97 1.70 16.62
N ILE A 12 11.83 2.54 15.58
CA ILE A 12 10.69 3.46 15.43
C ILE A 12 9.38 2.70 15.20
N ILE A 13 9.35 1.69 14.31
CA ILE A 13 8.15 0.85 14.10
C ILE A 13 7.80 0.11 15.39
N GLY A 14 8.78 -0.49 16.04
CA GLY A 14 8.61 -1.22 17.31
C GLY A 14 8.08 -0.32 18.42
N GLN A 15 8.61 0.90 18.53
CA GLN A 15 8.13 1.93 19.47
C GLN A 15 6.71 2.37 19.16
N LYS A 16 6.37 2.63 17.89
CA LYS A 16 4.98 2.96 17.47
C LYS A 16 4.02 1.82 17.78
N ALA A 17 4.37 0.58 17.42
CA ALA A 17 3.55 -0.60 17.71
C ALA A 17 3.42 -0.85 19.22
N ALA A 18 4.49 -0.64 19.99
CA ALA A 18 4.48 -0.75 21.44
C ALA A 18 3.65 0.36 22.11
N GLN A 19 3.71 1.60 21.58
CA GLN A 19 2.95 2.74 22.09
C GLN A 19 1.45 2.57 21.84
N THR A 20 1.05 2.04 20.68
CA THR A 20 -0.34 1.64 20.42
C THR A 20 -0.79 0.46 21.31
N ARG A 21 0.13 -0.44 21.68
CA ARG A 21 -0.15 -1.62 22.52
C ARG A 21 -0.08 -1.34 24.03
N LYS A 22 0.45 -0.19 24.46
CA LYS A 22 0.89 0.05 25.85
C LYS A 22 -0.22 0.05 26.89
N ASN A 23 -1.49 0.01 26.50
CA ASN A 23 -2.60 0.04 27.45
C ASN A 23 -3.47 -1.22 27.52
N ASN A 24 -3.37 -2.22 26.61
CA ASN A 24 -4.09 -3.50 26.70
C ASN A 24 -3.72 -4.45 25.54
N TYR A 25 -2.70 -5.30 25.68
CA TYR A 25 -2.53 -6.42 24.74
C TYR A 25 -3.54 -7.53 25.08
N ARG A 26 -4.78 -7.36 24.60
CA ARG A 26 -5.75 -8.44 24.49
C ARG A 26 -5.94 -8.71 23.00
N PRO A 27 -5.78 -9.96 22.53
CA PRO A 27 -6.19 -10.28 21.16
C PRO A 27 -7.67 -9.87 20.99
N PRO A 28 -8.07 -9.41 19.80
CA PRO A 28 -9.47 -9.13 19.52
C PRO A 28 -10.33 -10.35 19.91
N TRP A 29 -11.45 -10.13 20.59
CA TRP A 29 -12.32 -11.22 21.08
C TRP A 29 -12.89 -12.10 19.95
N ASN A 30 -12.90 -11.58 18.73
CA ASN A 30 -13.36 -12.22 17.50
C ASN A 30 -12.22 -12.91 16.70
N LYS A 31 -10.98 -12.88 17.20
CA LYS A 31 -9.83 -13.45 16.49
C LYS A 31 -10.01 -14.95 16.27
N GLY A 32 -9.98 -15.38 15.01
CA GLY A 32 -10.06 -16.80 14.61
C GLY A 32 -11.47 -17.38 14.56
N LYS A 33 -12.51 -16.58 14.80
CA LYS A 33 -13.91 -17.01 14.73
C LYS A 33 -14.55 -16.54 13.42
N THR A 34 -15.30 -17.42 12.76
CA THR A 34 -16.07 -17.15 11.53
C THR A 34 -17.57 -17.17 11.83
N GLY A 35 -18.38 -16.46 11.04
CA GLY A 35 -19.84 -16.45 11.21
C GLY A 35 -20.36 -15.70 12.44
N ILE A 36 -19.54 -14.83 13.06
CA ILE A 36 -19.96 -14.02 14.22
C ILE A 36 -20.97 -12.93 13.81
N TYR A 37 -20.78 -12.34 12.64
CA TYR A 37 -21.56 -11.20 12.19
C TYR A 37 -22.81 -11.64 11.43
N THR A 38 -23.94 -11.00 11.73
CA THR A 38 -25.16 -11.15 10.96
C THR A 38 -24.97 -10.64 9.53
N GLU A 39 -25.76 -11.14 8.58
CA GLU A 39 -25.71 -10.67 7.19
C GLU A 39 -25.95 -9.15 7.10
N GLU A 40 -26.88 -8.62 7.90
CA GLU A 40 -27.13 -7.18 8.01
C GLU A 40 -25.87 -6.41 8.45
N THR A 41 -25.11 -6.96 9.41
CA THR A 41 -23.86 -6.33 9.87
C THR A 41 -22.79 -6.36 8.77
N ILE A 42 -22.67 -7.47 8.05
CA ILE A 42 -21.75 -7.60 6.90
C ILE A 42 -22.12 -6.57 5.82
N GLN A 43 -23.40 -6.40 5.53
CA GLN A 43 -23.89 -5.40 4.58
C GLN A 43 -23.58 -3.97 5.03
N LYS A 44 -23.77 -3.63 6.31
CA LYS A 44 -23.39 -2.33 6.87
C LYS A 44 -21.89 -2.05 6.72
N ILE A 45 -21.04 -3.03 6.99
CA ILE A 45 -19.57 -2.92 6.81
C ILE A 45 -19.24 -2.67 5.33
N ARG A 46 -19.88 -3.39 4.40
CA ARG A 46 -19.72 -3.18 2.95
C ARG A 46 -20.17 -1.77 2.53
N GLN A 47 -21.32 -1.31 2.99
CA GLN A 47 -21.85 0.02 2.69
C GLN A 47 -20.94 1.13 3.23
N ALA A 48 -20.47 1.02 4.48
CA ALA A 48 -19.53 1.99 5.05
C ALA A 48 -18.23 2.05 4.23
N THR A 49 -17.77 0.89 3.79
CA THR A 49 -16.62 0.77 2.91
C THR A 49 -16.87 1.47 1.56
N LEU A 50 -18.04 1.32 0.93
CA LEU A 50 -18.38 2.03 -0.32
C LEU A 50 -18.43 3.55 -0.12
N ARG A 51 -19.07 4.02 0.95
CA ARG A 51 -19.14 5.45 1.29
C ARG A 51 -17.76 6.09 1.44
N GLN A 52 -16.80 5.38 2.05
CA GLN A 52 -15.43 5.90 2.18
C GLN A 52 -14.75 6.14 0.81
N PHE A 53 -15.07 5.31 -0.18
CA PHE A 53 -14.57 5.50 -1.56
C PHE A 53 -15.25 6.67 -2.24
N GLU A 54 -16.56 6.84 -2.07
CA GLU A 54 -17.31 7.97 -2.60
C GLU A 54 -16.80 9.30 -2.03
N THR A 55 -16.57 9.36 -0.72
CA THR A 55 -16.10 10.57 -0.04
C THR A 55 -14.59 10.79 -0.14
N GLN A 56 -13.83 9.82 -0.67
CA GLN A 56 -12.36 9.77 -0.67
C GLN A 56 -11.74 10.06 0.70
N SER A 57 -12.44 9.76 1.80
CA SER A 57 -12.03 10.11 3.16
C SER A 57 -11.00 9.12 3.74
N PHE A 58 -10.03 8.73 2.94
CA PHE A 58 -8.95 7.83 3.35
C PHE A 58 -7.83 8.62 4.00
N ARG A 59 -7.24 8.02 5.03
CA ARG A 59 -6.00 8.53 5.58
C ARG A 59 -4.84 7.99 4.75
N LYS A 60 -4.17 8.89 4.03
CA LYS A 60 -2.95 8.56 3.28
C LYS A 60 -1.81 8.17 4.22
N THR A 61 -1.00 7.21 3.79
CA THR A 61 0.29 6.95 4.44
C THR A 61 1.29 8.05 4.09
N ARG A 62 2.40 8.13 4.84
CA ARG A 62 3.45 9.13 4.54
C ARG A 62 4.02 8.95 3.14
N ILE A 63 4.23 7.72 2.69
CA ILE A 63 4.78 7.43 1.36
C ILE A 63 3.80 7.79 0.24
N GLU A 64 2.49 7.57 0.45
CA GLU A 64 1.46 8.02 -0.50
C GLU A 64 1.40 9.54 -0.60
N VAL A 65 1.53 10.28 0.51
CA VAL A 65 1.60 11.75 0.47
C VAL A 65 2.78 12.23 -0.37
N VAL A 66 3.96 11.64 -0.16
CA VAL A 66 5.16 11.99 -0.94
C VAL A 66 5.01 11.63 -2.43
N MET A 67 4.42 10.47 -2.74
CA MET A 67 4.13 10.08 -4.12
C MET A 67 3.13 11.05 -4.77
N GLU A 68 2.11 11.48 -4.04
CA GLU A 68 1.15 12.46 -4.51
C GLU A 68 1.81 13.81 -4.83
N GLU A 69 2.73 14.28 -3.98
CA GLU A 69 3.52 15.49 -4.24
C GLU A 69 4.35 15.37 -5.54
N VAL A 70 4.90 14.19 -5.82
CA VAL A 70 5.62 13.91 -7.07
C VAL A 70 4.67 13.99 -8.27
N LEU A 71 3.52 13.31 -8.20
CA LEU A 71 2.52 13.33 -9.29
C LEU A 71 2.00 14.74 -9.57
N ASN A 72 1.77 15.53 -8.53
CA ASN A 72 1.38 16.94 -8.64
C ASN A 72 2.48 17.79 -9.29
N ARG A 73 3.76 17.58 -8.92
CA ARG A 73 4.88 18.31 -9.53
C ARG A 73 5.06 17.98 -11.01
N LEU A 74 4.81 16.73 -11.38
CA LEU A 74 4.82 16.27 -12.78
C LEU A 74 3.56 16.69 -13.55
N ASN A 75 2.61 17.36 -12.90
CA ASN A 75 1.34 17.80 -13.47
C ASN A 75 0.55 16.65 -14.14
N VAL A 76 0.54 15.49 -13.50
CA VAL A 76 -0.11 14.28 -13.99
C VAL A 76 -1.51 14.17 -13.39
N ASN A 77 -2.51 13.86 -14.21
CA ASN A 77 -3.85 13.53 -13.74
C ASN A 77 -3.88 12.15 -13.07
N TYR A 78 -4.39 12.07 -11.85
CA TYR A 78 -4.47 10.82 -11.10
C TYR A 78 -5.77 10.70 -10.29
N LYS A 79 -6.14 9.45 -10.00
CA LYS A 79 -7.18 9.08 -9.03
C LYS A 79 -6.53 8.33 -7.89
N TYR A 80 -6.66 8.87 -6.67
CA TYR A 80 -6.22 8.18 -5.47
C TYR A 80 -7.21 7.08 -5.08
N SER A 81 -6.71 5.95 -4.57
CA SER A 81 -7.51 4.83 -4.06
C SER A 81 -8.46 4.24 -5.13
N PHE A 82 -7.89 3.68 -6.19
CA PHE A 82 -8.65 3.07 -7.29
C PHE A 82 -9.02 1.62 -6.99
N ARG A 83 -10.28 1.24 -7.25
CA ARG A 83 -10.76 -0.15 -7.08
C ARG A 83 -10.91 -0.85 -8.42
N LEU A 84 -10.38 -2.07 -8.47
CA LEU A 84 -10.50 -2.98 -9.59
C LEU A 84 -10.64 -4.41 -9.07
N GLU A 85 -11.73 -5.07 -9.43
CA GLU A 85 -12.02 -6.48 -9.10
C GLU A 85 -11.69 -6.88 -7.66
N ASN A 86 -12.31 -6.17 -6.70
CA ASN A 86 -12.14 -6.38 -5.25
C ASN A 86 -10.73 -6.11 -4.72
N ARG A 87 -9.86 -5.48 -5.50
CA ARG A 87 -8.55 -4.98 -5.08
C ARG A 87 -8.51 -3.46 -5.17
N GLN A 88 -7.75 -2.87 -4.28
CA GLN A 88 -7.52 -1.43 -4.20
C GLN A 88 -6.06 -1.16 -4.57
N TYR A 89 -5.85 -0.13 -5.36
CA TYR A 89 -4.55 0.39 -5.78
C TYR A 89 -4.40 1.82 -5.30
N ASP A 90 -3.17 2.25 -4.99
CA ASP A 90 -2.94 3.53 -4.33
C ASP A 90 -3.22 4.70 -5.27
N PHE A 91 -2.74 4.62 -6.52
CA PHE A 91 -3.03 5.61 -7.56
C PHE A 91 -3.33 4.95 -8.90
N LEU A 92 -4.27 5.54 -9.63
CA LEU A 92 -4.50 5.30 -11.05
C LEU A 92 -4.17 6.57 -11.81
N LEU A 93 -3.38 6.47 -12.87
CA LEU A 93 -3.13 7.51 -13.86
C LEU A 93 -3.98 7.17 -15.09
N PRO A 94 -5.19 7.76 -15.24
CA PRO A 94 -6.17 7.30 -16.21
C PRO A 94 -5.68 7.42 -17.65
N ASP A 95 -4.97 8.51 -17.96
CA ASP A 95 -4.50 8.85 -19.31
C ASP A 95 -3.46 7.84 -19.83
N TYR A 96 -2.75 7.17 -18.90
CA TYR A 96 -1.68 6.22 -19.20
C TYR A 96 -2.07 4.77 -18.93
N LYS A 97 -3.29 4.52 -18.43
CA LYS A 97 -3.74 3.22 -17.89
C LYS A 97 -2.68 2.60 -16.95
N LEU A 98 -2.10 3.42 -16.08
CA LEU A 98 -1.03 3.02 -15.18
C LEU A 98 -1.54 3.01 -13.73
N LEU A 99 -1.34 1.89 -13.04
CA LEU A 99 -1.55 1.75 -11.60
C LEU A 99 -0.22 1.88 -10.87
N ILE A 100 -0.23 2.61 -9.76
CA ILE A 100 0.93 2.80 -8.89
C ILE A 100 0.62 2.23 -7.51
N GLU A 101 1.60 1.51 -6.96
CA GLU A 101 1.61 1.01 -5.58
C GLU A 101 2.80 1.59 -4.81
N CYS A 102 2.54 2.08 -3.60
CA CYS A 102 3.53 2.57 -2.65
C CYS A 102 3.77 1.49 -1.57
N ASP A 103 4.77 0.66 -1.80
CA ASP A 103 5.03 -0.52 -0.97
C ASP A 103 5.88 -0.18 0.26
N GLY A 104 5.26 -0.23 1.44
CA GLY A 104 6.00 -0.18 2.70
C GLY A 104 6.99 -1.35 2.83
N ASP A 105 8.27 -1.04 3.07
CA ASP A 105 9.37 -2.02 3.04
C ASP A 105 9.16 -3.21 3.98
N TYR A 106 8.64 -2.93 5.18
CA TYR A 106 8.33 -3.95 6.18
C TYR A 106 7.17 -4.84 5.76
N TRP A 107 6.09 -4.27 5.21
CA TRP A 107 4.85 -4.99 4.93
C TRP A 107 4.96 -5.86 3.69
N HIS A 108 5.55 -5.31 2.63
CA HIS A 108 5.76 -5.97 1.34
C HIS A 108 7.11 -6.71 1.25
N CYS A 109 7.91 -6.62 2.32
CA CYS A 109 9.14 -7.37 2.49
C CYS A 109 10.16 -7.05 1.39
N ASN A 110 10.57 -5.78 1.34
CA ASN A 110 11.61 -5.32 0.41
C ASN A 110 12.86 -6.21 0.54
N PRO A 111 13.29 -6.91 -0.53
CA PRO A 111 14.46 -7.80 -0.50
C PRO A 111 15.74 -7.13 0.01
N LYS A 112 15.90 -5.81 -0.21
CA LYS A 112 17.04 -5.02 0.28
C LYS A 112 17.20 -5.09 1.80
N PHE A 113 16.08 -5.11 2.54
CA PHE A 113 16.08 -5.12 4.00
C PHE A 113 15.62 -6.46 4.60
N TYR A 114 14.85 -7.24 3.86
CA TYR A 114 14.23 -8.49 4.29
C TYR A 114 14.57 -9.64 3.33
N PRO A 115 15.85 -10.07 3.29
CA PRO A 115 16.27 -11.18 2.43
C PRO A 115 15.63 -12.51 2.84
N GLN A 116 15.26 -12.63 4.12
CA GLN A 116 14.56 -13.79 4.67
C GLN A 116 13.14 -13.39 5.11
N PRO A 117 12.13 -13.49 4.23
CA PRO A 117 10.75 -13.15 4.54
C PRO A 117 10.17 -14.08 5.61
N LYS A 118 9.34 -13.52 6.51
CA LYS A 118 8.49 -14.30 7.40
C LYS A 118 7.37 -14.98 6.60
N ARG A 119 6.82 -16.08 7.13
CA ARG A 119 5.71 -16.81 6.48
C ARG A 119 4.55 -15.92 6.04
N TRP A 120 4.12 -14.97 6.89
CA TRP A 120 3.03 -14.05 6.54
C TRP A 120 3.42 -13.03 5.45
N GLN A 121 4.70 -12.68 5.33
CA GLN A 121 5.21 -11.83 4.25
C GLN A 121 5.24 -12.58 2.92
N LEU A 122 5.50 -13.90 2.95
CA LEU A 122 5.37 -14.75 1.75
C LEU A 122 3.92 -14.79 1.25
N GLU A 123 2.95 -14.93 2.16
CA GLU A 123 1.53 -14.85 1.77
C GLU A 123 1.15 -13.47 1.22
N ARG A 124 1.71 -12.38 1.79
CA ARG A 124 1.52 -11.03 1.25
C ARG A 124 2.04 -10.92 -0.19
N ARG A 125 3.22 -11.44 -0.49
CA ARG A 125 3.76 -11.45 -1.86
C ARG A 125 2.88 -12.19 -2.86
N LYS A 126 2.19 -13.26 -2.44
CA LYS A 126 1.21 -13.93 -3.30
C LYS A 126 0.03 -13.02 -3.63
N ILE A 127 -0.44 -12.24 -2.65
CA ILE A 127 -1.49 -11.24 -2.85
C ILE A 127 -1.00 -10.13 -3.80
N ASP A 128 0.23 -9.65 -3.63
CA ASP A 128 0.81 -8.62 -4.49
C ASP A 128 0.94 -9.11 -5.94
N LYS A 129 1.38 -10.37 -6.14
CA LYS A 129 1.40 -11.01 -7.47
C LYS A 129 0.00 -11.09 -8.08
N LEU A 130 -0.99 -11.51 -7.31
CA LEU A 130 -2.38 -11.56 -7.77
C LEU A 130 -2.89 -10.16 -8.17
N LYS A 131 -2.53 -9.10 -7.43
CA LYS A 131 -2.87 -7.73 -7.83
C LYS A 131 -2.25 -7.38 -9.19
N ASN A 132 -0.99 -7.73 -9.42
CA ASN A 132 -0.35 -7.47 -10.70
C ASN A 132 -1.07 -8.20 -11.85
N GLU A 133 -1.41 -9.47 -11.66
CA GLU A 133 -2.18 -10.26 -12.64
C GLU A 133 -3.56 -9.64 -12.92
N ILE A 134 -4.23 -9.12 -11.88
CA ILE A 134 -5.52 -8.43 -12.02
C ILE A 134 -5.38 -7.12 -12.81
N ALA A 135 -4.35 -6.33 -12.54
CA ALA A 135 -4.06 -5.11 -13.28
C ALA A 135 -3.84 -5.41 -14.77
N GLU A 136 -2.92 -6.34 -15.06
CA GLU A 136 -2.52 -6.70 -16.42
C GLU A 136 -3.69 -7.26 -17.23
N ARG A 137 -4.48 -8.18 -16.68
CA ARG A 137 -5.63 -8.75 -17.40
C ARG A 137 -6.75 -7.75 -17.67
N ASN A 138 -6.81 -6.65 -16.92
CA ASN A 138 -7.73 -5.54 -17.16
C ASN A 138 -7.13 -4.44 -18.04
N GLY A 139 -5.95 -4.68 -18.64
CA GLY A 139 -5.31 -3.76 -19.57
C GLY A 139 -4.61 -2.57 -18.89
N TYR A 140 -4.30 -2.68 -17.60
CA TYR A 140 -3.49 -1.69 -16.89
C TYR A 140 -2.04 -2.14 -16.80
N LYS A 141 -1.12 -1.19 -16.98
CA LYS A 141 0.26 -1.34 -16.51
C LYS A 141 0.28 -1.14 -15.00
N ILE A 142 1.20 -1.79 -14.30
CA ILE A 142 1.39 -1.58 -12.86
C ILE A 142 2.88 -1.35 -12.55
N VAL A 143 3.14 -0.34 -11.73
CA VAL A 143 4.47 -0.05 -11.18
C VAL A 143 4.40 0.03 -9.66
N ARG A 144 5.40 -0.53 -8.98
CA ARG A 144 5.48 -0.55 -7.52
C ARG A 144 6.75 0.16 -7.08
N PHE A 145 6.62 1.06 -6.11
CA PHE A 145 7.74 1.80 -5.54
C PHE A 145 7.90 1.44 -4.07
N TRP A 146 9.12 1.06 -3.69
CA TRP A 146 9.46 0.79 -2.30
C TRP A 146 9.48 2.07 -1.48
N GLU A 147 9.09 1.99 -0.20
CA GLU A 147 9.17 3.09 0.77
C GLU A 147 10.56 3.74 0.80
N ASP A 148 11.64 2.93 0.84
CA ASP A 148 13.01 3.44 0.77
C ASP A 148 13.29 4.26 -0.48
N SER A 149 12.81 3.84 -1.66
CA SER A 149 12.96 4.60 -2.90
C SER A 149 12.18 5.91 -2.87
N ILE A 150 10.93 5.88 -2.41
CA ILE A 150 10.07 7.07 -2.30
C ILE A 150 10.66 8.09 -1.33
N LEU A 151 11.23 7.65 -0.21
CA LEU A 151 11.71 8.57 0.84
C LEU A 151 13.17 9.01 0.65
N HIS A 152 13.98 8.27 -0.11
CA HIS A 152 15.43 8.51 -0.18
C HIS A 152 15.99 8.64 -1.59
N SER A 153 15.25 8.25 -2.64
CA SER A 153 15.68 8.27 -4.03
C SER A 153 14.58 8.84 -4.95
N LEU A 154 14.06 10.03 -4.61
CA LEU A 154 12.95 10.64 -5.37
C LEU A 154 13.26 10.85 -6.86
N SER A 155 14.50 11.20 -7.21
CA SER A 155 14.91 11.34 -8.61
C SER A 155 14.81 10.04 -9.39
N GLU A 156 15.13 8.90 -8.77
CA GLU A 156 14.96 7.58 -9.40
C GLU A 156 13.48 7.26 -9.61
N VAL A 157 12.63 7.57 -8.63
CA VAL A 157 11.17 7.41 -8.74
C VAL A 157 10.61 8.26 -9.89
N GLU A 158 11.00 9.54 -9.96
CA GLU A 158 10.60 10.46 -11.02
C GLU A 158 11.07 9.97 -12.40
N ASN A 159 12.30 9.49 -12.54
CA ASN A 159 12.83 8.96 -13.79
C ASN A 159 12.06 7.71 -14.26
N VAL A 160 11.76 6.79 -13.35
CA VAL A 160 10.96 5.60 -13.66
C VAL A 160 9.56 6.02 -14.08
N LEU A 161 8.89 6.92 -13.33
CA LEU A 161 7.58 7.45 -13.72
C LEU A 161 7.61 8.10 -15.10
N ALA A 162 8.60 8.95 -15.38
CA ALA A 162 8.74 9.62 -16.68
C ALA A 162 8.81 8.63 -17.85
N SER A 163 9.44 7.46 -17.67
CA SER A 163 9.47 6.42 -18.71
C SER A 163 8.09 5.85 -19.06
N TYR A 164 7.14 5.85 -18.11
CA TYR A 164 5.76 5.42 -18.37
C TYR A 164 4.89 6.54 -18.94
N LEU A 165 5.22 7.81 -18.65
CA LEU A 165 4.49 8.98 -19.12
C LEU A 165 4.88 9.41 -20.54
N SER A 166 6.00 8.89 -21.06
CA SER A 166 6.54 9.25 -22.38
C SER A 166 5.95 8.44 -23.55
N HIS A 167 4.91 7.64 -23.30
CA HIS A 167 4.25 6.75 -24.26
C HIS A 167 2.75 7.03 -24.33
#